data_AF-A0A2A5A6D8-F1
#
_entry.id   AF-A0A2A5A6D8-F1
#
_cell.length_a   1.000
_cell.length_b   1.000
_cell.length_c   1.000
_cell.angle_alpha   90.00
_cell.angle_beta   90.00
_cell.angle_gamma   90.00
#
_symmetry.space_group_name_H-M   'P 1'
#
loop_
_entity.id
_entity.type
_entity.pdbx_description
1 polymer ?
#
loop_
_entity_poly.entity_id
_entity_poly.type
_entity_poly.pdbx_seq_one_letter_code
_entity_poly.pdbx_strand_id
1 'polypeptide(L)'
;MKYIVIFVSLFVFYQTSNGEELVEQAGACTFGFSSSNICKDGLYDVALYGKSVDINEREMLNLRVRHGGISHDLDISPDTVMLEGDVGVISFEDINFDGYPDVAISTSFGLPNLYLDYWVYLPEKNIFVKVGNYSKFTIDVENRVLTNTQKESAAEYGCNTFYWLAYELIKLNV
;
A
#
# COMPACT_ATOMS: atom_id res chain seq x y z
N MET A 1 -46.11 -8.20 52.30
CA MET A 1 -45.83 -6.93 51.61
C MET A 1 -45.11 -7.25 50.31
N LYS A 2 -45.70 -6.88 49.16
CA LYS A 2 -45.13 -7.11 47.82
C LYS A 2 -44.25 -5.90 47.45
N TYR A 3 -43.00 -6.12 47.06
CA TYR A 3 -42.15 -5.08 46.48
C TYR A 3 -42.27 -5.13 44.96
N ILE A 4 -42.64 -4.00 44.37
CA ILE A 4 -42.60 -3.73 42.94
C ILE A 4 -41.26 -3.03 42.67
N VAL A 5 -40.43 -3.63 41.81
CA VAL A 5 -39.21 -3.00 41.30
C VAL A 5 -39.52 -2.53 39.89
N ILE A 6 -39.53 -1.21 39.68
CA ILE A 6 -39.68 -0.60 38.36
C ILE A 6 -38.28 -0.22 37.86
N PHE A 7 -37.82 -0.90 36.82
CA PHE A 7 -36.65 -0.51 36.03
C PHE A 7 -37.15 0.34 34.85
N VAL A 8 -36.73 1.60 34.77
CA VAL A 8 -36.93 2.42 33.57
C VAL A 8 -35.55 2.87 33.10
N SER A 9 -35.14 2.29 31.97
CA SER A 9 -33.88 2.54 31.29
C SER A 9 -33.84 3.96 30.73
N LEU A 10 -32.76 4.68 31.04
CA LEU A 10 -32.37 5.91 30.36
C LEU A 10 -31.86 5.56 28.95
N PHE A 11 -32.58 5.95 27.90
CA PHE A 11 -32.05 5.97 26.55
C PHE A 11 -31.30 7.28 26.34
N VAL A 12 -29.96 7.21 26.32
CA VAL A 12 -29.10 8.31 25.88
C VAL A 12 -28.91 8.16 24.37
N PHE A 13 -29.48 9.08 23.59
CA PHE A 13 -29.19 9.19 22.17
C PHE A 13 -27.86 9.92 21.99
N TYR A 14 -26.82 9.21 21.57
CA TYR A 14 -25.62 9.82 21.03
C TYR A 14 -25.85 10.13 19.55
N GLN A 15 -25.73 11.40 19.18
CA GLN A 15 -25.57 11.81 17.78
C GLN A 15 -24.14 11.51 17.36
N THR A 16 -23.95 10.65 16.36
CA THR A 16 -22.66 10.47 15.69
C THR A 16 -22.53 11.54 14.60
N SER A 17 -21.49 12.37 14.70
CA SER A 17 -21.10 13.31 13.65
C SER A 17 -20.61 12.53 12.42
N ASN A 18 -21.11 12.89 11.25
CA ASN A 18 -20.56 12.46 9.96
C ASN A 18 -19.16 13.08 9.78
N GLY A 19 -18.14 12.40 10.25
CA GLY A 19 -16.78 12.52 9.71
C GLY A 19 -16.62 11.44 8.64
N GLU A 20 -16.24 11.82 7.43
CA GLU A 20 -15.73 10.87 6.45
C GLU A 20 -14.45 10.25 7.02
N GLU A 21 -14.60 9.09 7.64
CA GLU A 21 -13.52 8.24 8.09
C GLU A 21 -12.87 7.65 6.83
N LEU A 22 -11.69 8.15 6.48
CA LEU A 22 -10.84 7.50 5.47
C LEU A 22 -10.57 6.09 5.98
N VAL A 23 -11.24 5.10 5.38
CA VAL A 23 -11.12 3.70 5.76
C VAL A 23 -9.68 3.27 5.53
N GLU A 24 -8.93 3.15 6.63
CA GLU A 24 -7.64 2.49 6.68
C GLU A 24 -7.86 1.03 6.27
N GLN A 25 -7.54 0.71 5.02
CA GLN A 25 -7.58 -0.66 4.53
C GLN A 25 -6.45 -1.41 5.23
N ALA A 26 -6.77 -2.43 6.02
CA ALA A 26 -5.77 -3.21 6.74
C ALA A 26 -4.64 -3.65 5.78
N GLY A 27 -3.39 -3.33 6.12
CA GLY A 27 -2.22 -3.60 5.26
C GLY A 27 -1.89 -2.51 4.23
N ALA A 28 -2.47 -1.31 4.31
CA ALA A 28 -2.05 -0.18 3.47
C ALA A 28 -2.22 1.19 4.17
N CYS A 29 -1.33 2.13 3.85
CA CYS A 29 -1.46 3.53 4.23
C CYS A 29 -1.57 4.41 3.00
N THR A 30 -2.28 5.53 3.12
CA THR A 30 -2.27 6.59 2.11
C THR A 30 -1.31 7.71 2.52
N PHE A 31 -0.75 8.39 1.52
CA PHE A 31 0.00 9.62 1.68
C PHE A 31 -0.38 10.60 0.58
N GLY A 32 -0.15 11.89 0.81
CA GLY A 32 -0.33 12.94 -0.17
C GLY A 32 0.73 14.01 0.03
N PHE A 33 0.70 15.03 -0.83
CA PHE A 33 1.73 16.07 -0.89
C PHE A 33 2.04 16.71 0.48
N SER A 34 0.99 17.04 1.24
CA SER A 34 1.06 17.72 2.55
C SER A 34 0.79 16.82 3.76
N SER A 35 0.56 15.51 3.55
CA SER A 35 0.20 14.61 4.66
C SER A 35 1.43 14.11 5.41
N SER A 36 1.20 13.39 6.51
CA SER A 36 2.25 12.59 7.15
C SER A 36 2.87 11.66 6.12
N ASN A 37 4.21 11.65 6.07
CA ASN A 37 4.99 10.72 5.26
C ASN A 37 5.31 9.43 6.03
N ILE A 38 4.71 9.23 7.19
CA ILE A 38 4.97 8.10 8.08
C ILE A 38 3.77 7.16 8.04
N CYS A 39 4.05 5.88 7.84
CA CYS A 39 3.09 4.79 7.79
C CYS A 39 3.56 3.67 8.72
N LYS A 40 2.63 3.05 9.45
CA LYS A 40 2.95 1.96 10.38
C LYS A 40 1.97 0.82 10.15
N ASP A 41 2.50 -0.39 10.03
CA ASP A 41 1.69 -1.61 9.94
C ASP A 41 2.39 -2.73 10.71
N GLY A 42 1.78 -3.20 11.79
CA GLY A 42 2.38 -4.21 12.67
C GLY A 42 3.79 -3.86 13.14
N LEU A 43 4.79 -4.58 12.61
CA LEU A 43 6.21 -4.42 12.93
C LEU A 43 6.95 -3.43 12.02
N TYR A 44 6.29 -2.90 11.01
CA TYR A 44 6.87 -1.99 10.03
C TYR A 44 6.63 -0.53 10.44
N ASP A 45 7.69 0.26 10.37
CA ASP A 45 7.67 1.72 10.49
C ASP A 45 8.31 2.29 9.22
N VAL A 46 7.49 2.91 8.38
CA VAL A 46 7.85 3.35 7.03
C VAL A 46 7.79 4.87 6.96
N ALA A 47 8.85 5.49 6.44
CA ALA A 47 8.91 6.91 6.19
C ALA A 47 9.26 7.20 4.73
N LEU A 48 8.43 8.01 4.05
CA LEU A 48 8.67 8.48 2.70
C LEU A 48 9.55 9.73 2.69
N TYR A 49 10.69 9.63 2.02
CA TYR A 49 11.59 10.75 1.78
C TYR A 49 11.46 11.25 0.35
N GLY A 50 11.49 12.56 0.21
CA GLY A 50 11.44 13.24 -1.06
C GLY A 50 11.97 14.66 -0.93
N LYS A 51 12.11 15.36 -2.05
CA LYS A 51 12.54 16.76 -2.08
C LYS A 51 11.51 17.60 -2.84
N SER A 52 11.29 18.83 -2.39
CA SER A 52 10.49 19.79 -3.17
C SER A 52 11.24 20.15 -4.43
N VAL A 53 10.55 20.09 -5.56
CA VAL A 53 11.01 20.53 -6.88
C VAL A 53 10.45 21.91 -7.19
N ASP A 54 9.17 22.11 -6.88
CA ASP A 54 8.46 23.38 -6.94
C ASP A 54 7.46 23.47 -5.75
N ILE A 55 6.69 24.56 -5.67
CA ILE A 55 5.70 24.83 -4.62
C ILE A 55 4.62 23.75 -4.54
N ASN A 56 4.26 23.15 -5.67
CA ASN A 56 3.22 22.14 -5.79
C ASN A 56 3.76 20.80 -6.33
N GLU A 57 5.08 20.61 -6.30
CA GLU A 57 5.75 19.46 -6.91
C GLU A 57 6.84 18.89 -5.99
N ARG A 58 6.78 17.57 -5.77
CA ARG A 58 7.71 16.85 -4.90
C ARG A 58 8.21 15.58 -5.59
N GLU A 59 9.52 15.47 -5.71
CA GLU A 59 10.17 14.25 -6.17
C GLU A 59 10.27 13.26 -5.00
N MET A 60 9.81 12.04 -5.23
CA MET A 60 9.89 10.92 -4.30
C MET A 60 11.22 10.19 -4.52
N LEU A 61 12.00 10.01 -3.45
CA LEU A 61 13.37 9.50 -3.55
C LEU A 61 13.49 8.07 -3.01
N ASN A 62 13.10 7.86 -1.76
CA ASN A 62 13.19 6.55 -1.13
C ASN A 62 12.14 6.36 -0.03
N LEU A 63 11.87 5.10 0.25
CA LEU A 63 11.20 4.66 1.46
C LEU A 63 12.23 4.16 2.47
N ARG A 64 12.23 4.73 3.68
CA ARG A 64 12.91 4.10 4.81
C ARG A 64 11.96 3.16 5.51
N VAL A 65 12.25 1.87 5.48
CA VAL A 65 11.48 0.83 6.15
C VAL A 65 12.28 0.34 7.34
N ARG A 66 11.71 0.43 8.55
CA ARG A 66 12.27 -0.18 9.75
C ARG A 66 11.48 -1.44 10.10
N HIS A 67 12.18 -2.56 10.17
CA HIS A 67 11.65 -3.87 10.56
C HIS A 67 12.66 -4.58 11.46
N GLY A 68 12.21 -5.20 12.55
CA GLY A 68 13.12 -5.90 13.47
C GLY A 68 14.22 -5.03 14.10
N GLY A 69 14.01 -3.71 14.18
CA GLY A 69 15.01 -2.75 14.66
C GLY A 69 16.07 -2.36 13.64
N ILE A 70 16.06 -2.95 12.44
CA ILE A 70 16.96 -2.64 11.33
C ILE A 70 16.24 -1.70 10.36
N SER A 71 16.96 -0.73 9.81
CA SER A 71 16.43 0.22 8.82
C SER A 71 16.98 -0.10 7.43
N HIS A 72 16.10 -0.08 6.44
CA HIS A 72 16.39 -0.27 5.03
C HIS A 72 15.94 0.97 4.25
N ASP A 73 16.81 1.50 3.39
CA ASP A 73 16.42 2.53 2.44
C ASP A 73 16.13 1.85 1.09
N LEU A 74 14.90 2.00 0.62
CA LEU A 74 14.37 1.38 -0.59
C LEU A 74 14.22 2.45 -1.68
N ASP A 75 15.04 2.35 -2.73
CA ASP A 75 15.08 3.35 -3.81
C ASP A 75 13.83 3.31 -4.68
N ILE A 76 13.07 4.40 -4.67
CA ILE A 76 11.90 4.58 -5.53
C ILE A 76 12.37 4.81 -6.96
N SER A 77 11.61 4.35 -7.93
CA SER A 77 11.87 4.54 -9.36
C SER A 77 12.13 6.02 -9.66
N PRO A 78 13.15 6.33 -10.48
CA PRO A 78 13.55 7.70 -10.74
C PRO A 78 12.42 8.49 -11.40
N ASP A 79 12.50 9.82 -11.29
CA ASP A 79 11.53 10.76 -11.86
C ASP A 79 10.09 10.57 -11.35
N THR A 80 9.91 9.86 -10.23
CA THR A 80 8.62 9.74 -9.54
C THR A 80 8.30 11.06 -8.86
N VAL A 81 7.30 11.76 -9.39
CA VAL A 81 6.86 13.07 -8.91
C VAL A 81 5.43 12.99 -8.41
N MET A 82 5.17 13.62 -7.26
CA MET A 82 3.85 13.82 -6.69
C MET A 82 3.49 15.32 -6.75
N LEU A 83 2.31 15.62 -7.28
CA LEU A 83 1.75 16.97 -7.32
C LEU A 83 0.82 17.23 -6.14
N GLU A 84 0.53 18.51 -5.88
CA GLU A 84 -0.52 18.88 -4.93
C GLU A 84 -1.87 18.27 -5.35
N GLY A 85 -2.53 17.58 -4.41
CA GLY A 85 -3.80 16.88 -4.65
C GLY A 85 -3.65 15.40 -5.01
N ASP A 86 -2.45 14.94 -5.36
CA ASP A 86 -2.19 13.51 -5.56
C ASP A 86 -2.27 12.75 -4.23
N VAL A 87 -2.80 11.53 -4.31
CA VAL A 87 -2.84 10.57 -3.21
C VAL A 87 -2.11 9.31 -3.64
N GLY A 88 -1.08 8.96 -2.90
CA GLY A 88 -0.35 7.72 -3.02
C GLY A 88 -0.73 6.70 -1.96
N VAL A 89 -0.24 5.48 -2.17
CA VAL A 89 -0.44 4.34 -1.27
C VAL A 89 0.89 3.63 -1.02
N ILE A 90 1.08 3.23 0.23
CA ILE A 90 2.08 2.24 0.65
C ILE A 90 1.30 0.98 1.02
N SER A 91 1.63 -0.17 0.42
CA SER A 91 1.00 -1.47 0.68
C SER A 91 1.99 -2.42 1.36
N PHE A 92 1.47 -3.29 2.23
CA PHE A 92 2.20 -4.35 2.95
C PHE A 92 1.68 -5.75 2.61
N GLU A 93 1.09 -5.92 1.44
CA GLU A 93 0.58 -7.23 1.04
C GLU A 93 1.72 -8.21 0.78
N ASP A 94 1.60 -9.46 1.27
CA ASP A 94 2.50 -10.58 0.96
C ASP A 94 2.29 -11.03 -0.49
N ILE A 95 3.16 -10.56 -1.40
CA ILE A 95 3.03 -10.84 -2.83
C ILE A 95 3.71 -12.14 -3.24
N ASN A 96 4.60 -12.70 -2.42
CA ASN A 96 5.33 -13.94 -2.70
C ASN A 96 4.76 -15.18 -1.97
N PHE A 97 3.74 -15.00 -1.15
CA PHE A 97 3.01 -16.01 -0.39
C PHE A 97 3.87 -16.76 0.62
N ASP A 98 4.88 -16.10 1.20
CA ASP A 98 5.77 -16.70 2.19
C ASP A 98 5.34 -16.47 3.66
N GLY A 99 4.28 -15.69 3.87
CA GLY A 99 3.70 -15.35 5.16
C GLY A 99 4.31 -14.11 5.82
N TYR A 100 5.26 -13.44 5.17
CA TYR A 100 5.82 -12.17 5.62
C TYR A 100 5.29 -11.01 4.76
N PRO A 101 4.86 -9.89 5.37
CA PRO A 101 4.45 -8.72 4.62
C PRO A 101 5.60 -8.14 3.79
N ASP A 102 5.34 -7.89 2.51
CA ASP A 102 6.24 -7.19 1.61
C ASP A 102 6.03 -5.67 1.69
N VAL A 103 6.69 -4.89 0.85
CA VAL A 103 6.46 -3.43 0.78
C VAL A 103 6.26 -3.02 -0.68
N ALA A 104 5.26 -2.18 -0.92
CA ALA A 104 5.07 -1.53 -2.20
C ALA A 104 4.67 -0.06 -2.04
N ILE A 105 5.02 0.79 -3.02
CA ILE A 105 4.60 2.20 -3.05
C ILE A 105 4.15 2.63 -4.44
N SER A 106 3.06 3.40 -4.51
CA SER A 106 2.61 4.02 -5.75
C SER A 106 3.64 5.00 -6.31
N THR A 107 3.94 4.86 -7.60
CA THR A 107 4.89 5.71 -8.34
C THR A 107 4.26 6.37 -9.56
N SER A 108 2.95 6.22 -9.76
CA SER A 108 2.21 6.90 -10.82
C SER A 108 0.99 7.60 -10.26
N PHE A 109 0.78 8.84 -10.68
CA PHE A 109 -0.32 9.68 -10.24
C PHE A 109 -1.01 10.30 -11.45
N GLY A 110 -2.34 10.44 -11.40
CA GLY A 110 -3.14 10.95 -12.52
C GLY A 110 -3.15 10.08 -13.79
N LEU A 111 -2.53 8.89 -13.77
CA LEU A 111 -2.49 7.98 -14.91
C LEU A 111 -3.63 6.94 -14.84
N PRO A 112 -4.08 6.40 -15.99
CA PRO A 112 -5.12 5.37 -16.01
C PRO A 112 -4.75 4.08 -15.29
N ASN A 113 -3.46 3.78 -15.22
CA ASN A 113 -2.91 2.60 -14.56
C ASN A 113 -2.11 3.05 -13.34
N LEU A 114 -2.46 2.53 -12.16
CA LEU A 114 -1.71 2.74 -10.93
C LEU A 114 -0.52 1.77 -10.89
N TYR A 115 0.69 2.30 -11.02
CA TYR A 115 1.96 1.58 -10.88
C TYR A 115 2.53 1.73 -9.47
N LEU A 116 3.12 0.66 -8.99
CA LEU A 116 3.84 0.60 -7.74
C LEU A 116 5.23 0.00 -7.95
N ASP A 117 6.21 0.51 -7.21
CA ASP A 117 7.44 -0.23 -6.96
C ASP A 117 7.20 -1.28 -5.87
N TYR A 118 7.69 -2.49 -6.09
CA TYR A 118 7.54 -3.63 -5.18
C TYR A 118 8.88 -4.12 -4.65
N TRP A 119 8.94 -4.47 -3.37
CA TRP A 119 10.05 -5.15 -2.72
C TRP A 119 9.56 -6.31 -1.90
N VAL A 120 10.21 -7.46 -2.07
CA VAL A 120 9.96 -8.66 -1.27
C VAL A 120 10.88 -8.70 -0.06
N TYR A 121 10.33 -9.01 1.11
CA TYR A 121 11.10 -9.22 2.32
C TYR A 121 11.66 -10.64 2.38
N LEU A 122 12.97 -10.77 2.59
CA LEU A 122 13.64 -12.06 2.79
C LEU A 122 14.00 -12.25 4.26
N PRO A 123 13.19 -12.97 5.05
CA PRO A 123 13.36 -13.07 6.51
C PRO A 123 14.68 -13.71 6.92
N GLU A 124 15.21 -14.65 6.14
CA GLU A 124 16.45 -15.35 6.43
C GLU A 124 17.70 -14.46 6.34
N LYS A 125 17.61 -13.36 5.59
CA LYS A 125 18.67 -12.35 5.46
C LYS A 125 18.31 -11.02 6.14
N ASN A 126 17.06 -10.84 6.53
CA ASN A 126 16.49 -9.58 6.98
C ASN A 126 16.83 -8.45 5.98
N ILE A 127 16.43 -8.62 4.71
CA ILE A 127 16.61 -7.62 3.65
C ILE A 127 15.36 -7.53 2.80
N PHE A 128 15.21 -6.39 2.12
CA PHE A 128 14.23 -6.21 1.06
C PHE A 128 14.91 -6.29 -0.32
N VAL A 129 14.29 -6.98 -1.27
CA VAL A 129 14.78 -7.11 -2.63
C VAL A 129 13.76 -6.51 -3.60
N LYS A 130 14.19 -5.55 -4.42
CA LYS A 130 13.32 -4.90 -5.40
C LYS A 130 12.91 -5.91 -6.47
N VAL A 131 11.61 -6.06 -6.67
CA VAL A 131 11.01 -6.94 -7.69
C VAL A 131 10.84 -6.18 -9.01
N GLY A 132 10.44 -4.91 -8.93
CA GLY A 132 10.26 -4.05 -10.09
C GLY A 132 9.10 -3.07 -9.92
N ASN A 133 8.77 -2.38 -11.02
CA ASN A 133 7.65 -1.46 -11.11
C ASN A 133 6.54 -2.09 -11.95
N TYR A 134 5.38 -2.33 -11.34
CA TYR A 134 4.26 -3.00 -12.00
C TYR A 134 2.95 -2.28 -11.70
N SER A 135 1.97 -2.43 -12.60
CA SER A 135 0.61 -2.01 -12.27
C SER A 135 0.08 -2.83 -11.09
N LYS A 136 -0.71 -2.19 -10.23
CA LYS A 136 -1.17 -2.75 -8.95
C LYS A 136 -1.66 -4.19 -9.12
N PHE A 137 -1.05 -5.08 -8.36
CA PHE A 137 -1.47 -6.48 -8.33
C PHE A 137 -2.82 -6.64 -7.61
N THR A 138 -3.61 -7.56 -8.14
CA THR A 138 -4.67 -8.27 -7.42
C THR A 138 -4.10 -9.61 -6.99
N ILE A 139 -4.21 -9.91 -5.70
CA ILE A 139 -3.57 -11.07 -5.08
C ILE A 139 -4.62 -12.16 -4.85
N ASP A 140 -4.40 -13.32 -5.46
CA ASP A 140 -5.15 -14.53 -5.19
C ASP A 140 -4.31 -15.45 -4.29
N VAL A 141 -4.56 -15.36 -2.98
CA VAL A 141 -3.82 -16.11 -1.95
C VAL A 141 -4.09 -17.62 -2.04
N GLU A 142 -5.32 -18.01 -2.41
CA GLU A 142 -5.71 -19.42 -2.48
C GLU A 142 -4.96 -20.13 -3.62
N ASN A 143 -4.89 -19.48 -4.79
CA ASN A 143 -4.23 -20.04 -5.96
C ASN A 143 -2.75 -19.64 -6.08
N ARG A 144 -2.25 -18.76 -5.20
CA ARG A 144 -0.89 -18.19 -5.22
C ARG A 144 -0.55 -17.53 -6.56
N VAL A 145 -1.45 -16.67 -7.00
CA VAL A 145 -1.37 -15.98 -8.29
C VAL A 145 -1.47 -14.49 -8.08
N LEU A 146 -0.64 -13.75 -8.82
CA LEU A 146 -0.80 -12.30 -8.96
C LEU A 146 -1.39 -12.00 -10.33
N THR A 147 -2.34 -11.09 -10.39
CA THR A 147 -2.83 -10.55 -11.67
C THR A 147 -2.76 -9.04 -11.66
N ASN A 148 -2.64 -8.40 -12.81
CA ASN A 148 -2.94 -6.97 -12.92
C ASN A 148 -3.71 -6.69 -14.21
N THR A 149 -4.51 -5.62 -14.16
CA THR A 149 -5.22 -5.11 -15.33
C THR A 149 -4.58 -3.80 -15.74
N GLN A 150 -4.28 -3.68 -17.02
CA GLN A 150 -3.67 -2.50 -17.62
C GLN A 150 -4.59 -1.98 -18.71
N LYS A 151 -4.99 -0.72 -18.62
CA LYS A 151 -5.60 -0.01 -19.72
C LYS A 151 -4.55 0.21 -20.81
N GLU A 152 -4.74 -0.41 -21.97
CA GLU A 152 -3.83 -0.34 -23.12
C GLU A 152 -4.26 0.76 -24.09
N SER A 153 -5.58 0.97 -24.23
CA SER A 153 -6.14 2.03 -25.07
C SER A 153 -7.44 2.58 -24.46
N ALA A 154 -8.13 3.48 -25.18
CA ALA A 154 -9.41 4.03 -24.70
C ALA A 154 -10.49 2.96 -24.49
N ALA A 155 -10.41 1.85 -25.25
CA ALA A 155 -11.40 0.78 -25.26
C ALA A 155 -10.84 -0.59 -24.86
N GLU A 156 -9.53 -0.75 -24.75
CA GLU A 156 -8.88 -2.05 -24.52
C GLU A 156 -8.16 -2.10 -23.18
N TYR A 157 -8.23 -3.28 -22.57
CA TYR A 157 -7.56 -3.61 -21.32
C TYR A 157 -6.84 -4.94 -21.49
N GLY A 158 -5.56 -4.96 -21.13
CA GLY A 158 -4.77 -6.17 -20.98
C GLY A 158 -4.90 -6.70 -19.56
N CYS A 159 -4.95 -8.03 -19.42
CA CYS A 159 -4.83 -8.71 -18.13
C CYS A 159 -3.55 -9.55 -18.15
N ASN A 160 -2.68 -9.34 -17.17
CA ASN A 160 -1.46 -10.11 -17.01
C ASN A 160 -1.59 -11.02 -15.80
N THR A 161 -1.03 -12.21 -15.89
CA THR A 161 -0.96 -13.18 -14.79
C THR A 161 0.50 -13.48 -14.48
N PHE A 162 0.84 -13.54 -13.19
CA PHE A 162 2.19 -13.78 -12.71
C PHE A 162 2.18 -14.84 -11.61
N TYR A 163 3.29 -15.57 -11.54
CA TYR A 163 3.54 -16.60 -10.54
C TYR A 163 4.97 -16.47 -10.04
N TRP A 164 5.18 -16.81 -8.78
CA TRP A 164 6.53 -16.96 -8.24
C TRP A 164 7.07 -18.35 -8.56
N LEU A 165 8.26 -18.37 -9.17
CA LEU A 165 9.06 -19.58 -9.33
C LEU A 165 10.35 -19.42 -8.53
N ALA A 166 10.41 -20.06 -7.37
CA ALA A 166 11.43 -19.78 -6.35
C ALA A 166 11.45 -18.28 -5.98
N TYR A 167 12.52 -17.55 -6.30
CA TYR A 167 12.70 -16.14 -5.94
C TYR A 167 12.47 -15.18 -7.12
N GLU A 168 11.86 -15.66 -8.20
CA GLU A 168 11.65 -14.87 -9.41
C GLU A 168 10.15 -14.77 -9.74
N LEU A 169 9.70 -13.56 -10.03
CA LEU A 169 8.34 -13.28 -10.48
C LEU A 169 8.27 -13.46 -11.99
N ILE A 170 7.51 -14.46 -12.45
CA ILE A 170 7.39 -14.82 -13.86
C ILE A 170 6.02 -14.39 -14.38
N LYS A 171 6.02 -13.61 -15.47
CA LYS A 171 4.80 -13.31 -16.24
C LYS A 171 4.45 -14.49 -17.13
N LEU A 172 3.21 -14.97 -17.05
CA LEU A 172 2.69 -15.95 -17.98
C LEU A 172 2.34 -15.27 -19.30
N ASN A 173 2.96 -15.70 -20.39
CA ASN A 173 2.54 -15.31 -21.74
C ASN A 173 1.38 -16.24 -22.14
N VAL A 174 0.18 -15.70 -22.19
CA VAL A 174 -1.03 -16.38 -22.68
C VAL A 174 -1.34 -15.89 -24.09
#